data_AF-A0A522WKD3-F1
#
_entry.id   AF-A0A522WKD3-F1
#
_cell.length_a   1.000
_cell.length_b   1.000
_cell.length_c   1.000
_cell.angle_alpha   90.00
_cell.angle_beta   90.00
_cell.angle_gamma   90.00
#
_symmetry.space_group_name_H-M   'P 1'
#
loop_
_entity.id
_entity.type
_entity.pdbx_description
1 polymer ?
#
loop_
_entity_poly.entity_id
_entity_poly.type
_entity_poly.pdbx_seq_one_letter_code
_entity_poly.pdbx_strand_id
1 'polypeptide(L)'
;MRVENKGLKEEKRIYTVSELTDDVKVLLENTFPEAWVEGEISNFSQSQSGHIYFSLKDAKSSLRCVFFRGANLSLKFALKDGLRVIAFGGITVYAPNG
;
A
#
# COMPACT_ATOMS: atom_id res chain seq x y z
N MET A 1 -21.88 -49.57 19.62
CA MET A 1 -21.04 -48.83 18.64
C MET A 1 -20.70 -47.48 19.24
N ARG A 2 -19.44 -47.25 19.63
CA ARG A 2 -18.95 -45.92 20.03
C ARG A 2 -18.71 -45.12 18.76
N VAL A 3 -19.37 -43.97 18.63
CA VAL A 3 -19.06 -42.98 17.59
C VAL A 3 -18.00 -42.07 18.18
N GLU A 4 -16.76 -42.16 17.69
CA GLU A 4 -15.69 -41.26 18.11
C GLU A 4 -15.90 -39.90 17.44
N ASN A 5 -16.31 -38.91 18.22
CA ASN A 5 -16.33 -37.51 17.80
C ASN A 5 -14.90 -36.97 17.91
N LYS A 6 -14.13 -37.04 16.81
CA LYS A 6 -12.88 -36.28 16.68
C LYS A 6 -13.21 -34.81 16.41
N GLY A 7 -13.45 -34.05 17.49
CA GLY A 7 -13.38 -32.60 17.43
C GLY A 7 -11.95 -32.19 17.10
N LEU A 8 -11.70 -31.81 15.85
CA LEU A 8 -10.48 -31.12 15.45
C LEU A 8 -10.46 -29.79 16.21
N LYS A 9 -9.66 -29.71 17.27
CA LYS A 9 -9.22 -28.40 17.78
C LYS A 9 -8.31 -27.84 16.68
N GLU A 10 -8.80 -26.87 15.92
CA GLU A 10 -7.90 -26.00 15.16
C GLU A 10 -6.97 -25.33 16.18
N GLU A 11 -5.72 -25.79 16.23
CA GLU A 11 -4.69 -25.10 16.97
C GLU A 11 -4.51 -23.73 16.35
N LYS A 12 -4.66 -22.68 17.16
CA LYS A 12 -4.47 -21.31 16.71
C LYS A 12 -3.02 -21.13 16.26
N ARG A 13 -2.80 -20.91 14.96
CA ARG A 13 -1.48 -20.53 14.42
C ARG A 13 -1.06 -19.19 15.01
N ILE A 14 0.15 -19.13 15.56
CA ILE A 14 0.79 -17.89 16.01
C ILE A 14 1.78 -17.46 14.93
N TYR A 15 1.62 -16.24 14.41
CA TYR A 15 2.51 -15.65 13.42
C TYR A 15 3.58 -14.81 14.12
N THR A 16 4.80 -14.79 13.58
CA THR A 16 5.72 -13.68 13.80
C THR A 16 5.22 -12.44 13.06
N VAL A 17 5.72 -11.26 13.44
CA VAL A 17 5.36 -10.00 12.77
C VAL A 17 5.71 -10.06 11.29
N SER A 18 6.91 -10.54 10.95
CA SER A 18 7.37 -10.63 9.56
C SER A 18 6.53 -11.60 8.72
N GLU A 19 6.18 -12.77 9.25
CA GLU A 19 5.33 -13.73 8.52
C GLU A 19 3.96 -13.12 8.22
N LEU A 20 3.33 -12.45 9.20
CA LEU A 20 2.03 -11.84 8.98
C LEU A 20 2.12 -10.66 7.99
N THR A 21 3.17 -9.84 8.09
CA THR A 21 3.40 -8.73 7.15
C THR A 21 3.62 -9.22 5.73
N ASP A 22 4.38 -10.29 5.55
CA ASP A 22 4.60 -10.90 4.23
C ASP A 22 3.30 -11.48 3.66
N ASP A 23 2.50 -12.17 4.47
CA ASP A 23 1.20 -12.69 4.07
C ASP A 23 0.23 -11.56 3.67
N VAL A 24 0.18 -10.47 4.46
CA VAL A 24 -0.62 -9.28 4.13
C VAL A 24 -0.15 -8.63 2.82
N LYS A 25 1.17 -8.53 2.62
CA LYS A 25 1.74 -8.02 1.38
C LYS A 25 1.29 -8.83 0.18
N VAL A 26 1.44 -10.15 0.24
CA VAL A 26 1.06 -11.06 -0.84
C VAL A 26 -0.44 -10.96 -1.15
N LEU A 27 -1.29 -10.94 -0.12
CA LEU A 27 -2.74 -10.79 -0.30
C LEU A 27 -3.09 -9.45 -0.94
N LEU A 28 -2.47 -8.36 -0.51
CA LEU A 28 -2.73 -7.02 -1.02
C LEU A 28 -2.27 -6.88 -2.47
N GLU A 29 -1.05 -7.31 -2.80
CA GLU A 29 -0.48 -7.26 -4.15
C GLU A 29 -1.27 -8.14 -5.13
N ASN A 30 -1.79 -9.30 -4.69
CA ASN A 30 -2.64 -10.14 -5.53
C ASN A 30 -4.05 -9.56 -5.73
N THR A 31 -4.60 -8.91 -4.72
CA THR A 31 -5.96 -8.33 -4.79
C THR A 31 -5.97 -7.04 -5.59
N PHE A 32 -4.94 -6.21 -5.44
CA PHE A 32 -4.77 -4.93 -6.12
C PHE A 32 -3.39 -4.83 -6.77
N PRO A 33 -3.13 -5.58 -7.86
CA PRO A 33 -1.84 -5.52 -8.54
C PRO A 33 -1.50 -4.08 -8.97
N GLU A 34 -2.49 -3.38 -9.51
CA GLU A 34 -2.47 -1.96 -9.81
C GLU A 34 -3.87 -1.38 -9.58
N ALA A 35 -3.97 -0.10 -9.23
CA ALA A 35 -5.25 0.56 -9.01
C ALA A 35 -5.22 2.03 -9.45
N TRP A 36 -6.39 2.51 -9.89
CA TRP A 36 -6.66 3.94 -10.04
C TRP A 36 -7.23 4.47 -8.72
N VAL A 37 -6.66 5.56 -8.21
CA VAL A 37 -7.09 6.18 -6.94
C VAL A 37 -7.21 7.69 -7.13
N GLU A 38 -8.35 8.26 -6.74
CA GLU A 38 -8.53 9.72 -6.65
C GLU A 38 -8.21 10.20 -5.23
N GLY A 39 -7.56 11.36 -5.12
CA GLY A 39 -7.43 12.05 -3.85
C GLY A 39 -6.69 13.37 -3.96
N GLU A 40 -6.52 14.04 -2.83
CA GLU A 40 -5.73 15.27 -2.71
C GLU A 40 -4.30 14.95 -2.28
N ILE A 41 -3.32 15.60 -2.91
CA ILE A 41 -1.91 15.52 -2.53
C ILE A 41 -1.68 16.30 -1.24
N SER A 42 -0.95 15.69 -0.32
CA SER A 42 -0.44 16.30 0.91
C SER A 42 0.95 15.78 1.25
N ASN A 43 1.69 16.48 2.11
CA ASN A 43 3.03 16.10 2.54
C ASN A 43 4.00 15.90 1.37
N PHE A 44 3.87 16.72 0.32
CA PHE A 44 4.73 16.66 -0.85
C PHE A 44 6.19 16.92 -0.47
N SER A 45 7.08 16.05 -0.94
CA SER A 45 8.53 16.19 -0.81
C SER A 45 9.24 15.55 -1.99
N GLN A 46 10.37 16.14 -2.40
CA GLN A 46 11.21 15.60 -3.46
C GLN A 46 12.61 15.32 -2.92
N SER A 47 13.10 14.10 -3.10
CA SER A 47 14.46 13.72 -2.73
C SER A 47 15.49 14.33 -3.68
N GLN A 48 16.76 14.37 -3.27
CA GLN A 48 17.87 14.81 -4.14
C GLN A 48 18.02 13.92 -5.39
N SER A 49 17.67 12.63 -5.31
CA SER A 49 17.63 11.73 -6.47
C SER A 49 16.47 12.04 -7.44
N GLY A 50 15.50 12.86 -7.02
CA GLY A 50 14.38 13.29 -7.83
C GLY A 50 13.12 12.43 -7.73
N HIS A 51 13.08 11.46 -6.81
CA HIS A 51 11.85 10.77 -6.45
C HIS A 51 10.96 11.71 -5.65
N ILE A 52 9.66 11.66 -5.92
CA ILE A 52 8.66 12.42 -5.18
C ILE A 52 7.98 11.48 -4.19
N TYR A 53 7.80 11.97 -2.97
CA TYR A 53 7.01 11.31 -1.92
C TYR A 53 5.86 12.23 -1.56
N PHE A 54 4.68 11.66 -1.41
CA PHE A 54 3.49 12.40 -0.98
C PHE A 54 2.49 11.44 -0.35
N SER A 55 1.43 12.02 0.21
CA SER A 55 0.25 11.29 0.65
C SER A 55 -0.93 11.65 -0.23
N LEU A 56 -1.66 10.65 -0.73
CA LEU A 56 -2.93 10.81 -1.39
C LEU A 56 -4.04 10.61 -0.35
N LYS A 57 -4.83 11.64 -0.06
CA LYS A 57 -5.83 11.62 1.00
C LYS A 57 -7.24 11.91 0.49
N ASP A 58 -8.22 11.39 1.22
CA ASP A 58 -9.62 11.81 1.18
C ASP A 58 -10.05 12.31 2.58
N ALA A 59 -11.36 12.37 2.83
CA ALA A 59 -11.90 12.84 4.11
C ALA A 59 -11.62 11.91 5.31
N LYS A 60 -11.28 10.64 5.09
CA LYS A 60 -11.20 9.59 6.12
C LYS A 60 -9.87 8.83 6.11
N SER A 61 -9.17 8.82 4.98
CA SER A 61 -8.08 7.90 4.70
C SER A 61 -6.94 8.60 3.97
N SER A 62 -5.75 8.01 4.07
CA SER A 62 -4.55 8.50 3.39
C SER A 62 -3.66 7.33 2.97
N LEU A 63 -3.10 7.41 1.77
CA LEU A 63 -2.11 6.47 1.23
C LEU A 63 -0.77 7.17 1.07
N ARG A 64 0.31 6.53 1.50
CA ARG A 64 1.67 7.01 1.19
C ARG A 64 2.04 6.57 -0.22
N CYS A 65 2.52 7.52 -1.02
CA CYS A 65 2.84 7.32 -2.42
C CYS A 65 4.28 7.72 -2.69
N VAL A 66 4.93 6.95 -3.56
CA VAL A 66 6.21 7.31 -4.18
C VAL A 66 5.99 7.43 -5.68
N PHE A 67 6.44 8.54 -6.26
CA PHE A 67 6.47 8.74 -7.70
C PHE A 67 7.93 8.79 -8.14
N PHE A 68 8.35 7.73 -8.80
CA PHE A 68 9.76 7.57 -9.14
C PHE A 68 10.20 8.60 -10.19
N ARG A 69 11.46 9.07 -10.09
CA ARG A 69 12.04 10.08 -10.98
C ARG A 69 11.75 9.81 -12.46
N GLY A 70 11.86 8.56 -12.91
CA GLY A 70 11.62 8.18 -14.31
C GLY A 70 10.21 8.56 -14.80
N ALA A 71 9.19 8.33 -13.96
CA ALA A 71 7.81 8.74 -14.26
C ALA A 71 7.59 10.25 -14.06
N ASN A 72 8.32 10.87 -13.14
CA ASN A 72 8.27 12.32 -12.93
C ASN A 72 8.71 13.13 -14.16
N LEU A 73 9.67 12.63 -14.94
CA LEU A 73 10.19 13.34 -16.11
C LEU A 73 9.16 13.50 -17.24
N SER A 74 8.14 12.65 -17.30
CA SER A 74 7.08 12.75 -18.32
C SER A 74 5.87 13.56 -17.87
N LEU A 75 5.85 14.02 -16.61
CA LEU A 75 4.73 14.76 -16.05
C LEU A 75 4.68 16.17 -16.65
N LYS A 76 3.54 16.54 -17.25
CA LYS A 76 3.34 17.84 -17.91
C LYS A 76 3.00 18.99 -16.94
N PHE A 77 2.94 18.70 -15.65
CA PHE A 77 2.59 19.65 -14.61
C PHE A 77 3.41 19.38 -13.36
N ALA A 78 3.50 20.37 -12.48
CA ALA A 78 4.19 20.22 -11.20
C ALA A 78 3.22 19.68 -10.14
N LEU A 79 3.58 18.57 -9.49
CA LEU A 79 2.89 18.10 -8.29
C LEU A 79 3.17 19.05 -7.13
N LYS A 80 2.14 19.30 -6.30
CA LYS A 80 2.22 20.11 -5.09
C LYS A 80 1.04 19.77 -4.18
N ASP A 81 1.15 20.13 -2.91
CA ASP A 81 0.06 20.00 -1.94
C ASP A 81 -1.21 20.73 -2.39
N GLY A 82 -2.36 20.15 -2.04
CA GLY A 82 -3.69 20.66 -2.37
C GLY A 82 -4.19 20.32 -3.78
N LEU A 83 -3.36 19.71 -4.64
CA LEU A 83 -3.83 19.23 -5.93
C LEU A 83 -4.66 17.98 -5.77
N ARG A 84 -5.87 17.98 -6.35
CA ARG A 84 -6.65 16.76 -6.54
C ARG A 84 -6.22 16.07 -7.83
N VAL A 85 -5.90 14.79 -7.73
CA VAL A 85 -5.37 13.98 -8.84
C VAL A 85 -6.05 12.62 -8.87
N ILE A 86 -6.02 11.99 -10.03
CA ILE A 86 -6.23 10.55 -10.17
C ILE A 86 -4.85 9.94 -10.46
N ALA A 87 -4.40 9.04 -9.59
CA ALA A 87 -3.13 8.35 -9.70
C ALA A 87 -3.34 6.89 -10.11
N PHE A 88 -2.37 6.32 -10.81
CA PHE A 88 -2.32 4.91 -11.17
C PHE A 88 -0.98 4.31 -10.76
N GLY A 89 -1.01 3.11 -10.18
CA GLY A 89 0.20 2.37 -9.87
C GLY A 89 -0.06 1.14 -8.99
N GLY A 90 1.02 0.44 -8.66
CA GLY A 90 0.99 -0.74 -7.80
C GLY A 90 0.75 -0.41 -6.34
N ILE A 91 0.04 -1.29 -5.64
CA ILE A 91 -0.17 -1.22 -4.20
C ILE A 91 0.68 -2.28 -3.53
N THR A 92 1.46 -1.88 -2.52
CA THR A 92 2.35 -2.79 -1.79
C THR A 92 2.43 -2.39 -0.33
N VAL A 93 2.97 -3.30 0.47
CA VAL A 93 3.28 -3.11 1.88
C VAL A 93 4.76 -2.81 2.05
N TYR A 94 5.07 -1.73 2.76
CA TYR A 94 6.45 -1.38 3.07
C TYR A 94 6.88 -2.09 4.36
N ALA A 95 7.41 -3.31 4.20
CA ALA A 95 7.73 -4.23 5.30
C ALA A 95 8.46 -3.60 6.51
N PRO A 96 9.42 -2.65 6.37
CA PRO A 96 10.05 -2.01 7.53
C PRO A 96 9.10 -1.23 8.45
N ASN A 97 7.94 -0.77 7.95
CA ASN A 97 6.94 -0.02 8.73
C ASN A 97 5.61 -0.75 8.88
N GLY A 98 5.56 -2.04 8.54
CA GLY A 98 4.34 -2.84 8.53
C GLY A 98 3.56 -2.77 7.23
#